data_AF-A0A5B7SL42-F1
#
_entry.id   AF-A0A5B7SL42-F1
#
_cell.length_a   1.000
_cell.length_b   1.000
_cell.length_c   1.000
_cell.angle_alpha   90.00
_cell.angle_beta   90.00
_cell.angle_gamma   90.00
#
_symmetry.space_group_name_H-M   'P 1'
#
loop_
_entity.id
_entity.type
_entity.pdbx_description
1 polymer ?
#
loop_
_entity_poly.entity_id
_entity_poly.type
_entity_poly.pdbx_seq_one_letter_code
_entity_poly.pdbx_strand_id
1 'polypeptide(L)'
;MATKTKSKKITDNQIIEMYMDYVLEHEVVPKSIYKFCKTNAIEEADFYKYFGSVVGIQKAIWTKFFTSTIGLMHKNKEYDEFSNKEKMLTFFYTFFEMLTLNRSYVLFALNQEQGMMKNLAQLKGLRRHIKAFAADLIEDGNVDKSFKITKHNPRLFSEGAWLEFMFVLKFWMDDDSAGFEKTDMVIEKSITTIFDVFDNTPLDNIIDLGKFLFKEKMA
;
A
#
# COMPACT_ATOMS: atom_id res chain seq x y z
N MET A 1 -1.96 49.48 14.22
CA MET A 1 -2.65 48.61 13.25
C MET A 1 -2.07 47.22 13.39
N ALA A 2 -2.84 46.25 13.88
CA ALA A 2 -2.38 44.87 13.99
C ALA A 2 -2.39 44.24 12.58
N THR A 3 -1.20 43.88 12.09
CA THR A 3 -1.04 43.05 10.89
C THR A 3 -1.72 41.71 11.13
N LYS A 4 -2.89 41.51 10.51
CA LYS A 4 -3.51 40.18 10.37
C LYS A 4 -2.54 39.30 9.58
N THR A 5 -1.76 38.50 10.28
CA THR A 5 -1.03 37.37 9.70
C THR A 5 -2.05 36.53 8.94
N LYS A 6 -1.93 36.44 7.61
CA LYS A 6 -2.74 35.51 6.81
C LYS A 6 -2.46 34.11 7.36
N SER A 7 -3.43 33.51 8.03
CA SER A 7 -3.37 32.10 8.41
C SER A 7 -3.06 31.29 7.15
N LYS A 8 -1.94 30.56 7.18
CA LYS A 8 -1.51 29.70 6.07
C LYS A 8 -2.59 28.62 5.93
N LYS A 9 -3.20 28.51 4.74
CA LYS A 9 -4.25 27.50 4.50
C LYS A 9 -3.67 26.11 4.80
N ILE A 10 -4.30 25.39 5.70
CA ILE A 10 -3.90 24.02 6.06
C ILE A 10 -4.12 23.06 4.88
N THR A 11 -3.21 22.12 4.70
CA THR A 11 -3.28 21.09 3.64
C THR A 11 -3.77 19.75 4.18
N ASP A 12 -4.16 18.85 3.27
CA ASP A 12 -4.49 17.45 3.57
C ASP A 12 -3.34 16.74 4.31
N ASN A 13 -2.09 16.94 3.88
CA ASN A 13 -0.91 16.36 4.52
C ASN A 13 -0.76 16.79 5.97
N GLN A 14 -0.94 18.08 6.27
CA GLN A 14 -0.81 18.58 7.63
C GLN A 14 -1.89 17.99 8.54
N ILE A 15 -3.11 17.81 8.04
CA ILE A 15 -4.18 17.16 8.81
C ILE A 15 -3.90 15.67 9.00
N ILE A 16 -3.30 15.00 8.01
CA ILE A 16 -2.82 13.62 8.12
C ILE A 16 -1.75 13.49 9.20
N GLU A 17 -0.73 14.35 9.19
CA GLU A 17 0.33 14.40 10.19
C GLU A 17 -0.26 14.60 11.59
N MET A 18 -1.10 15.62 11.77
CA MET A 18 -1.83 15.86 13.03
C MET A 18 -2.65 14.65 13.49
N TYR A 19 -3.25 13.90 12.56
CA TYR A 19 -4.00 12.69 12.89
C TYR A 19 -3.08 11.54 13.33
N MET A 20 -1.98 11.30 12.60
CA MET A 20 -1.01 10.27 12.98
C MET A 20 -0.42 10.58 14.35
N ASP A 21 -0.03 11.83 14.59
CA ASP A 21 0.51 12.28 15.87
C ASP A 21 -0.53 12.11 16.99
N TYR A 22 -1.77 12.57 16.79
CA TYR A 22 -2.85 12.43 17.77
C TYR A 22 -3.05 10.98 18.20
N VAL A 23 -3.12 10.04 17.25
CA VAL A 23 -3.41 8.64 17.60
C VAL A 23 -2.22 7.94 18.26
N LEU A 24 -0.99 8.38 17.97
CA LEU A 24 0.21 7.86 18.60
C LEU A 24 0.43 8.43 20.01
N GLU A 25 0.19 9.73 20.20
CA GLU A 25 0.32 10.38 21.51
C GLU A 25 -0.78 9.97 22.51
N HIS A 26 -1.97 9.65 22.01
CA HIS A 26 -3.11 9.30 22.85
C HIS A 26 -3.48 7.81 22.82
N GLU A 27 -2.80 7.03 21.98
CA GLU A 27 -3.06 5.60 21.77
C GLU A 27 -4.54 5.28 21.47
N VAL A 28 -5.27 6.23 20.89
CA VAL A 28 -6.71 6.11 20.65
C VAL A 28 -7.15 6.85 19.40
N VAL A 29 -8.08 6.25 18.67
CA VAL A 29 -8.75 6.91 17.55
C VAL A 29 -9.65 8.05 18.10
N PRO A 30 -9.60 9.27 17.53
CA PRO A 30 -10.48 10.35 17.96
C PRO A 30 -11.95 9.96 17.81
N LYS A 31 -12.72 10.15 18.88
CA LYS A 31 -14.16 9.80 18.92
C LYS A 31 -15.03 10.71 18.06
N SER A 32 -14.58 11.93 17.79
CA SER A 32 -15.27 12.90 16.93
C SER A 32 -14.29 13.85 16.25
N ILE A 33 -14.69 14.35 15.08
CA ILE A 33 -13.95 15.37 14.34
C ILE A 33 -13.86 16.66 15.15
N TYR A 34 -14.94 17.06 15.82
CA TYR A 34 -14.95 18.19 16.75
C TYR A 34 -13.83 18.12 17.79
N LYS A 35 -13.67 16.98 18.48
CA LYS A 35 -12.63 16.83 19.51
C LYS A 35 -11.24 16.85 18.89
N PHE A 36 -11.05 16.14 17.78
CA PHE A 36 -9.78 16.13 17.04
C PHE A 36 -9.35 17.54 16.61
N CYS A 37 -10.24 18.29 15.97
CA CYS A 37 -9.97 19.63 15.48
C CYS A 37 -9.70 20.61 16.63
N LYS A 38 -10.47 20.51 17.72
CA LYS A 38 -10.26 21.33 18.93
C LYS A 38 -8.90 21.06 19.59
N THR A 39 -8.47 19.80 19.67
CA THR A 39 -7.15 19.43 20.21
C THR A 39 -6.02 19.99 19.33
N ASN A 40 -6.16 19.92 18.01
CA ASN A 40 -5.14 20.38 17.05
C ASN A 40 -5.24 21.86 16.68
N ALA A 41 -6.14 22.62 17.32
CA ALA A 41 -6.39 24.04 17.03
C ALA A 41 -6.68 24.36 15.54
N ILE A 42 -7.43 23.48 14.87
CA ILE A 42 -7.91 23.69 13.49
C ILE A 42 -9.43 23.82 13.45
N GLU A 43 -9.97 24.47 12.41
CA GLU A 43 -11.42 24.55 12.20
C GLU A 43 -11.96 23.24 11.59
N GLU A 44 -13.12 22.76 12.05
CA GLU A 44 -13.76 21.57 11.45
C GLU A 44 -14.02 21.74 9.95
N ALA A 45 -14.35 22.96 9.52
CA ALA A 45 -14.55 23.29 8.12
C ALA A 45 -13.28 23.05 7.28
N ASP A 46 -12.09 23.21 7.85
CA ASP A 46 -10.83 22.89 7.17
C ASP A 46 -10.63 21.39 7.05
N PHE A 47 -10.98 20.61 8.08
CA PHE A 47 -10.96 19.14 8.01
C PHE A 47 -11.89 18.63 6.92
N TYR A 48 -13.14 19.12 6.91
CA TYR A 48 -14.17 18.68 5.97
C TYR A 48 -13.91 19.05 4.50
N LYS A 49 -12.96 19.97 4.22
CA LYS A 49 -12.49 20.22 2.84
C LYS A 49 -11.78 19.00 2.24
N TYR A 50 -11.16 18.17 3.07
CA TYR A 50 -10.33 17.05 2.62
C TYR A 50 -10.89 15.69 3.06
N PHE A 51 -11.48 15.58 4.25
CA PHE A 51 -11.93 14.32 4.83
C PHE A 51 -13.35 14.42 5.41
N GLY A 52 -14.24 13.51 5.01
CA GLY A 52 -15.62 13.48 5.49
C GLY A 52 -15.83 12.76 6.84
N SER A 53 -14.84 12.02 7.33
CA SER A 53 -14.94 11.22 8.56
C SER A 53 -13.57 10.79 9.07
N VAL A 54 -13.50 10.30 10.32
CA VAL A 54 -12.30 9.63 10.86
C VAL A 54 -11.90 8.41 10.03
N VAL A 55 -12.88 7.63 9.56
CA VAL A 55 -12.63 6.51 8.64
C VAL A 55 -12.10 7.01 7.28
N GLY A 56 -12.55 8.18 6.85
CA GLY A 56 -12.11 8.83 5.61
C GLY A 56 -10.61 9.16 5.64
N ILE A 57 -10.13 9.79 6.70
CA ILE A 57 -8.70 10.12 6.84
C ILE A 57 -7.83 8.85 6.97
N GLN A 58 -8.28 7.83 7.72
CA GLN A 58 -7.57 6.54 7.81
C GLN A 58 -7.35 5.89 6.44
N LYS A 59 -8.40 5.86 5.59
CA LYS A 59 -8.28 5.35 4.21
C LYS A 59 -7.41 6.24 3.32
N ALA A 60 -7.47 7.55 3.51
CA ALA A 60 -6.67 8.50 2.76
C ALA A 60 -5.18 8.34 3.06
N ILE A 61 -4.80 8.01 4.29
CA ILE A 61 -3.40 7.76 4.67
C ILE A 61 -2.79 6.62 3.86
N TRP A 62 -3.48 5.48 3.73
CA TRP A 62 -3.01 4.38 2.88
C TRP A 62 -2.86 4.77 1.40
N THR A 63 -3.78 5.62 0.92
CA THR A 63 -3.70 6.18 -0.44
C THR A 63 -2.52 7.13 -0.56
N LYS A 64 -2.20 7.89 0.50
CA LYS A 64 -1.05 8.78 0.56
C LYS A 64 0.26 8.01 0.52
N PHE A 65 0.40 6.92 1.29
CA PHE A 65 1.58 6.06 1.20
C PHE A 65 1.80 5.58 -0.24
N PHE A 66 0.76 5.04 -0.89
CA PHE A 66 0.88 4.58 -2.27
C PHE A 66 1.28 5.69 -3.24
N THR A 67 0.57 6.81 -3.23
CA THR A 67 0.83 7.92 -4.17
C THR A 67 2.19 8.58 -3.94
N SER A 68 2.63 8.69 -2.68
CA SER A 68 3.99 9.14 -2.34
C SER A 68 5.04 8.16 -2.84
N THR A 69 4.82 6.84 -2.70
CA THR A 69 5.72 5.81 -3.24
C THR A 69 5.85 5.92 -4.76
N ILE A 70 4.74 5.95 -5.51
CA ILE A 70 4.79 6.12 -6.97
C ILE A 70 5.48 7.43 -7.36
N GLY A 71 5.18 8.51 -6.63
CA GLY A 71 5.83 9.80 -6.83
C GLY A 71 7.34 9.79 -6.54
N LEU A 72 7.82 8.95 -5.63
CA LEU A 72 9.25 8.76 -5.38
C LEU A 72 9.90 7.92 -6.48
N MET A 73 9.25 6.85 -6.92
CA MET A 73 9.73 6.00 -8.01
C MET A 73 9.95 6.79 -9.29
N HIS A 74 8.99 7.64 -9.68
CA HIS A 74 9.08 8.45 -10.89
C HIS A 74 10.11 9.59 -10.82
N LYS A 75 10.70 9.85 -9.65
CA LYS A 75 11.86 10.77 -9.55
C LYS A 75 13.16 10.10 -9.99
N ASN A 76 13.21 8.77 -10.04
CA ASN A 76 14.33 8.05 -10.62
C ASN A 76 14.28 8.22 -12.14
N LYS A 77 15.33 8.81 -12.71
CA LYS A 77 15.44 9.05 -14.16
C LYS A 77 15.51 7.77 -14.98
N GLU A 78 15.94 6.68 -14.37
CA GLU A 78 16.07 5.37 -15.00
C GLU A 78 14.76 4.56 -14.91
N TYR A 79 13.72 5.08 -14.24
CA TYR A 79 12.47 4.36 -14.02
C TYR A 79 11.81 3.86 -15.32
N ASP A 80 11.87 4.66 -16.38
CA ASP A 80 11.29 4.31 -17.67
C ASP A 80 12.06 3.18 -18.37
N GLU A 81 13.34 2.99 -18.03
CA GLU A 81 14.22 1.94 -18.58
C GLU A 81 14.08 0.62 -17.81
N PHE A 82 13.45 0.64 -16.63
CA PHE A 82 13.27 -0.55 -15.81
C PHE A 82 12.33 -1.56 -16.48
N SER A 83 12.72 -2.83 -16.41
CA SER A 83 11.85 -3.96 -16.67
C SER A 83 10.68 -4.00 -15.68
N ASN A 84 9.61 -4.73 -16.01
CA ASN A 84 8.45 -4.87 -15.13
C ASN A 84 8.81 -5.50 -13.78
N LYS A 85 9.80 -6.41 -13.75
CA LYS A 85 10.34 -7.00 -12.52
C LYS A 85 11.02 -5.94 -11.66
N GLU A 86 11.89 -5.12 -12.25
CA GLU A 86 12.58 -4.03 -11.55
C GLU A 86 11.58 -2.97 -11.05
N LYS A 87 10.55 -2.63 -11.83
CA LYS A 87 9.47 -1.73 -11.40
C LYS A 87 8.71 -2.29 -10.20
N MET A 88 8.43 -3.60 -10.18
CA MET A 88 7.77 -4.26 -9.04
C MET A 88 8.67 -4.29 -7.80
N LEU A 89 9.94 -4.68 -7.93
CA LEU A 89 10.92 -4.66 -6.84
C LEU A 89 11.06 -3.25 -6.26
N THR A 90 11.26 -2.25 -7.13
CA THR A 90 11.37 -0.84 -6.74
C THR A 90 10.12 -0.39 -5.99
N PHE A 91 8.92 -0.77 -6.45
CA PHE A 91 7.68 -0.47 -5.74
C PHE A 91 7.67 -1.05 -4.33
N PHE A 92 7.96 -2.34 -4.18
CA PHE A 92 7.94 -2.98 -2.86
C PHE A 92 8.98 -2.39 -1.91
N TYR A 93 10.23 -2.22 -2.34
CA TYR A 93 11.25 -1.57 -1.51
C TYR A 93 10.83 -0.17 -1.08
N THR A 94 10.44 0.68 -2.03
CA THR A 94 10.06 2.07 -1.75
C THR A 94 8.80 2.14 -0.88
N PHE A 95 7.83 1.24 -1.07
CA PHE A 95 6.62 1.20 -0.27
C PHE A 95 6.89 0.75 1.17
N PHE A 96 7.69 -0.30 1.35
CA PHE A 96 8.03 -0.81 2.68
C PHE A 96 8.97 0.13 3.43
N GLU A 97 9.86 0.85 2.74
CA GLU A 97 10.61 1.96 3.34
C GLU A 97 9.67 3.08 3.81
N MET A 98 8.68 3.46 3.00
CA MET A 98 7.64 4.43 3.39
C MET A 98 6.86 3.97 4.63
N LEU A 99 6.52 2.68 4.73
CA LEU A 99 5.88 2.13 5.92
C LEU A 99 6.84 2.14 7.12
N THR A 100 8.11 1.82 6.92
CA THR A 100 9.15 1.87 7.96
C THR A 100 9.30 3.28 8.55
N LEU A 101 9.32 4.32 7.72
CA LEU A 101 9.34 5.72 8.17
C LEU A 101 8.10 6.09 9.01
N ASN A 102 7.00 5.36 8.85
CA ASN A 102 5.73 5.58 9.55
C ASN A 102 5.34 4.38 10.44
N ARG A 103 6.31 3.56 10.88
CA ARG A 103 6.06 2.24 11.46
C ARG A 103 5.11 2.27 12.64
N SER A 104 5.30 3.20 13.57
CA SER A 104 4.45 3.31 14.76
C SER A 104 2.99 3.50 14.38
N TYR A 105 2.70 4.37 13.41
CA TYR A 105 1.34 4.60 12.92
C TYR A 105 0.79 3.35 12.22
N VAL A 106 1.58 2.72 11.34
CA VAL A 106 1.16 1.53 10.59
C VAL A 106 0.81 0.39 11.54
N LEU A 107 1.65 0.11 12.54
CA LEU A 107 1.38 -0.90 13.56
C LEU A 107 0.17 -0.52 14.40
N PHE A 108 0.04 0.74 14.83
CA PHE A 108 -1.15 1.21 15.54
C PHE A 108 -2.43 0.99 14.71
N ALA A 109 -2.40 1.32 13.41
CA ALA A 109 -3.54 1.20 12.51
C ALA A 109 -3.92 -0.26 12.24
N LEU A 110 -2.94 -1.17 12.19
CA LEU A 110 -3.16 -2.59 11.89
C LEU A 110 -3.33 -3.48 13.14
N ASN A 111 -2.86 -3.08 14.32
CA ASN A 111 -2.98 -3.86 15.56
C ASN A 111 -4.16 -3.45 16.44
N GLN A 112 -5.03 -2.55 15.99
CA GLN A 112 -6.23 -2.24 16.76
C GLN A 112 -7.06 -3.50 17.01
N GLU A 113 -7.58 -3.63 18.23
CA GLU A 113 -8.42 -4.74 18.78
C GLU A 113 -9.69 -5.08 17.97
N GLN A 114 -9.84 -4.42 16.82
CA GLN A 114 -10.93 -4.47 15.87
C GLN A 114 -10.85 -5.66 14.90
N GLY A 115 -9.73 -6.39 14.87
CA GLY A 115 -9.57 -7.67 14.17
C GLY A 115 -9.32 -7.55 12.66
N MET A 116 -8.85 -8.66 12.07
CA MET A 116 -8.38 -8.77 10.68
C MET A 116 -9.35 -8.18 9.63
N MET A 117 -10.66 -8.34 9.83
CA MET A 117 -11.68 -7.86 8.89
C MET A 117 -11.73 -6.33 8.77
N LYS A 118 -11.51 -5.60 9.87
CA LYS A 118 -11.51 -4.13 9.85
C LYS A 118 -10.22 -3.58 9.24
N ASN A 119 -9.10 -4.29 9.41
CA ASN A 119 -7.85 -3.99 8.71
C ASN A 119 -8.00 -4.13 7.20
N LEU A 120 -8.64 -5.20 6.72
CA LEU A 120 -8.91 -5.37 5.30
C LEU A 120 -9.82 -4.26 4.73
N ALA A 121 -10.76 -3.76 5.54
CA ALA A 121 -11.67 -2.69 5.12
C ALA A 121 -10.97 -1.33 4.91
N GLN A 122 -9.99 -0.97 5.75
CA GLN A 122 -9.20 0.25 5.58
C GLN A 122 -8.23 0.16 4.39
N LEU A 123 -7.69 -1.04 4.12
CA LEU A 123 -6.77 -1.29 3.01
C LEU A 123 -7.44 -1.40 1.63
N LYS A 124 -8.79 -1.35 1.54
CA LYS A 124 -9.52 -1.52 0.27
C LYS A 124 -9.07 -0.54 -0.83
N GLY A 125 -8.77 0.70 -0.46
CA GLY A 125 -8.24 1.70 -1.40
C GLY A 125 -6.87 1.31 -1.92
N LEU A 126 -5.94 0.98 -1.00
CA LEU A 126 -4.60 0.52 -1.32
C LEU A 126 -4.62 -0.73 -2.21
N ARG A 127 -5.46 -1.72 -1.90
CA ARG A 127 -5.64 -2.93 -2.73
C ARG A 127 -5.96 -2.57 -4.17
N ARG A 128 -6.89 -1.64 -4.40
CA ARG A 128 -7.23 -1.22 -5.76
C ARG A 128 -6.04 -0.59 -6.48
N HIS A 129 -5.26 0.24 -5.79
CA HIS A 129 -4.09 0.90 -6.35
C HIS A 129 -2.96 -0.09 -6.69
N ILE A 130 -2.62 -1.00 -5.78
CA ILE A 130 -1.61 -2.04 -6.03
C ILE A 130 -2.03 -2.94 -7.19
N LYS A 131 -3.30 -3.35 -7.24
CA LYS A 131 -3.82 -4.17 -8.33
C LYS A 131 -3.77 -3.46 -9.68
N ALA A 132 -4.09 -2.17 -9.71
CA ALA A 132 -4.00 -1.38 -10.94
C ALA A 132 -2.55 -1.29 -11.42
N PHE A 133 -1.63 -0.89 -10.54
CA PHE A 133 -0.20 -0.85 -10.85
C PHE A 133 0.33 -2.18 -11.39
N ALA A 134 0.01 -3.29 -10.73
CA ALA A 134 0.43 -4.62 -11.18
C ALA A 134 -0.21 -5.05 -12.51
N ALA A 135 -1.46 -4.65 -12.77
CA ALA A 135 -2.12 -4.92 -14.05
C ALA A 135 -1.45 -4.13 -15.18
N ASP A 136 -1.15 -2.85 -14.96
CA ASP A 136 -0.50 -1.97 -15.93
C ASP A 136 0.87 -2.55 -16.36
N LEU A 137 1.70 -2.99 -15.40
CA LEU A 137 2.99 -3.64 -15.70
C LEU A 137 2.83 -4.87 -16.62
N ILE A 138 1.81 -5.70 -16.39
CA ILE A 138 1.59 -6.90 -17.22
C ILE A 138 1.01 -6.55 -18.58
N GLU A 139 0.14 -5.55 -18.64
CA GLU A 139 -0.40 -5.07 -19.91
C GLU A 139 0.73 -4.53 -20.80
N ASP A 140 1.64 -3.73 -20.23
CA ASP A 140 2.86 -3.26 -20.90
C ASP A 140 3.73 -4.42 -21.40
N GLY A 141 4.01 -5.41 -20.53
CA GLY A 141 4.78 -6.61 -20.90
C GLY A 141 4.11 -7.51 -21.95
N ASN A 142 2.82 -7.33 -22.20
CA ASN A 142 2.06 -8.07 -23.20
C ASN A 142 1.94 -7.35 -24.55
N VAL A 143 2.37 -6.08 -24.66
CA VAL A 143 2.25 -5.26 -25.88
C VAL A 143 2.95 -5.93 -27.06
N ASP A 144 4.18 -6.39 -26.87
CA ASP A 144 5.00 -6.97 -27.94
C ASP A 144 4.70 -8.46 -28.21
N LYS A 145 3.77 -9.05 -27.46
CA LYS A 145 3.43 -10.47 -27.56
C LYS A 145 2.32 -10.70 -28.59
N SER A 146 2.69 -11.22 -29.75
CA SER A 146 1.77 -11.45 -30.88
C SER A 146 0.77 -12.59 -30.65
N PHE A 147 1.16 -13.65 -29.93
CA PHE A 147 0.31 -14.81 -29.69
C PHE A 147 -0.40 -14.74 -28.34
N LYS A 148 -1.73 -14.95 -28.33
CA LYS A 148 -2.53 -14.94 -27.08
C LYS A 148 -2.01 -15.89 -26.00
N ILE A 149 -1.47 -17.04 -26.39
CA ILE A 149 -0.91 -18.04 -25.45
C ILE A 149 0.34 -17.53 -24.72
N THR A 150 1.03 -16.54 -25.27
CA THR A 150 2.23 -15.95 -24.66
C THR A 150 1.91 -14.79 -23.71
N LYS A 151 0.66 -14.29 -23.74
CA LYS A 151 0.22 -13.18 -22.89
C LYS A 151 -0.09 -13.65 -21.48
N HIS A 152 0.41 -12.93 -20.47
CA HIS A 152 0.03 -13.18 -19.08
C HIS A 152 -1.31 -12.54 -18.77
N ASN A 153 -2.12 -13.16 -17.92
CA ASN A 153 -3.44 -12.64 -17.53
C ASN A 153 -3.29 -11.50 -16.50
N PRO A 154 -3.63 -10.24 -16.82
CA PRO A 154 -3.46 -9.11 -15.91
C PRO A 154 -4.27 -9.27 -14.61
N ARG A 155 -5.46 -9.87 -14.70
CA ARG A 155 -6.31 -10.10 -13.52
C ARG A 155 -5.66 -11.08 -12.56
N LEU A 156 -5.13 -12.20 -13.07
CA LEU A 156 -4.46 -13.20 -12.23
C LEU A 156 -3.23 -12.60 -11.55
N PHE A 157 -2.40 -11.89 -12.32
CA PHE A 157 -1.20 -11.26 -11.79
C PHE A 157 -1.52 -10.18 -10.75
N SER A 158 -2.50 -9.31 -11.00
CA SER A 158 -2.90 -8.28 -10.03
C SER A 158 -3.41 -8.87 -8.71
N GLU A 159 -4.16 -9.99 -8.73
CA GLU A 159 -4.56 -10.67 -7.49
C GLU A 159 -3.35 -11.30 -6.79
N GLY A 160 -2.41 -11.87 -7.55
CA GLY A 160 -1.13 -12.37 -7.03
C GLY A 160 -0.32 -11.28 -6.35
N ALA A 161 -0.19 -10.11 -6.97
CA ALA A 161 0.51 -8.95 -6.40
C ALA A 161 -0.13 -8.47 -5.09
N TRP A 162 -1.46 -8.54 -4.96
CA TRP A 162 -2.12 -8.24 -3.69
C TRP A 162 -1.83 -9.29 -2.62
N LEU A 163 -1.81 -10.57 -2.97
CA LEU A 163 -1.44 -11.64 -2.04
C LEU A 163 0.02 -11.50 -1.58
N GLU A 164 0.92 -11.21 -2.52
CA GLU A 164 2.34 -10.94 -2.26
C GLU A 164 2.50 -9.74 -1.32
N PHE A 165 1.81 -8.64 -1.60
CA PHE A 165 1.79 -7.49 -0.69
C PHE A 165 1.34 -7.86 0.73
N MET A 166 0.27 -8.64 0.88
CA MET A 166 -0.21 -9.06 2.19
C MET A 166 0.77 -10.01 2.90
N PHE A 167 1.48 -10.85 2.14
CA PHE A 167 2.54 -11.70 2.68
C PHE A 167 3.71 -10.88 3.22
N VAL A 168 4.26 -9.96 2.41
CA VAL A 168 5.36 -9.08 2.84
C VAL A 168 4.91 -8.17 3.98
N LEU A 169 3.68 -7.64 3.94
CA LEU A 169 3.14 -6.80 5.02
C LEU A 169 3.11 -7.53 6.35
N LYS A 170 2.63 -8.78 6.35
CA LYS A 170 2.63 -9.61 7.54
C LYS A 170 4.06 -9.86 8.04
N PHE A 171 4.98 -10.21 7.13
CA PHE A 171 6.37 -10.44 7.49
C PHE A 171 7.02 -9.18 8.11
N TRP A 172 6.88 -8.03 7.46
CA TRP A 172 7.43 -6.75 7.91
C TRP A 172 6.89 -6.29 9.26
N MET A 173 5.62 -6.59 9.57
CA MET A 173 5.06 -6.30 10.90
C MET A 173 5.77 -7.09 12.01
N ASP A 174 6.16 -8.33 11.71
CA ASP A 174 6.80 -9.26 12.65
C ASP A 174 8.35 -9.18 12.62
N ASP A 175 8.93 -8.44 11.67
CA ASP A 175 10.38 -8.32 11.49
C ASP A 175 11.03 -7.45 12.57
N ASP A 176 11.94 -8.06 13.34
CA ASP A 176 12.72 -7.50 14.44
C ASP A 176 14.19 -7.25 14.09
N SER A 177 14.59 -7.50 12.83
CA SER A 177 15.96 -7.30 12.38
C SER A 177 16.32 -5.82 12.29
N ALA A 178 17.62 -5.53 12.44
CA ALA A 178 18.12 -4.16 12.35
C ALA A 178 17.84 -3.60 10.96
N GLY A 179 17.15 -2.45 10.90
CA GLY A 179 16.78 -1.82 9.63
C GLY A 179 15.79 -2.62 8.76
N PHE A 180 15.18 -3.69 9.29
CA PHE A 180 14.25 -4.56 8.54
C PHE A 180 14.91 -5.30 7.36
N GLU A 181 16.19 -5.64 7.48
CA GLU A 181 16.96 -6.36 6.46
C GLU A 181 16.32 -7.70 6.05
N LYS A 182 15.60 -8.37 6.97
CA LYS A 182 14.90 -9.62 6.64
C LYS A 182 13.71 -9.36 5.72
N THR A 183 13.00 -8.25 5.91
CA THR A 183 11.93 -7.82 5.00
C THR A 183 12.48 -7.58 3.60
N ASP A 184 13.63 -6.90 3.48
CA ASP A 184 14.26 -6.64 2.18
C ASP A 184 14.68 -7.94 1.48
N MET A 185 15.20 -8.92 2.23
CA MET A 185 15.49 -10.25 1.70
C MET A 185 14.24 -11.00 1.25
N VAL A 186 13.14 -10.87 2.00
CA VAL A 186 11.86 -11.47 1.61
C VAL A 186 11.37 -10.86 0.32
N ILE A 187 11.35 -9.52 0.20
CA ILE A 187 10.96 -8.80 -1.01
C ILE A 187 11.78 -9.28 -2.22
N GLU A 188 13.11 -9.32 -2.11
CA GLU A 188 13.98 -9.75 -3.20
C GLU A 188 13.62 -11.17 -3.65
N LYS A 189 13.61 -12.10 -2.69
CA LYS A 189 13.47 -13.52 -2.98
C LYS A 189 12.08 -13.85 -3.50
N SER A 190 11.01 -13.35 -2.87
CA SER A 190 9.64 -13.68 -3.25
C SER A 190 9.27 -13.10 -4.61
N ILE A 191 9.58 -11.82 -4.86
CA ILE A 191 9.26 -11.16 -6.13
C ILE A 191 10.07 -11.77 -7.26
N THR A 192 11.38 -11.95 -7.08
CA THR A 192 12.22 -12.61 -8.10
C THR A 192 11.71 -14.01 -8.40
N THR A 193 11.40 -14.82 -7.38
CA THR A 193 10.87 -16.18 -7.59
C THR A 193 9.55 -16.16 -8.35
N ILE A 194 8.64 -15.23 -8.01
CA ILE A 194 7.34 -15.12 -8.67
C ILE A 194 7.54 -14.78 -10.16
N PHE A 195 8.34 -13.77 -10.49
CA PHE A 195 8.61 -13.41 -11.89
C PHE A 195 9.29 -14.54 -12.65
N ASP A 196 10.28 -15.21 -12.07
CA ASP A 196 10.96 -16.33 -12.69
C ASP A 196 9.99 -17.49 -12.98
N VAL A 197 9.03 -17.76 -12.09
CA VAL A 197 7.96 -18.74 -12.33
C VAL A 197 7.02 -18.29 -13.44
N PHE A 198 6.62 -17.02 -13.45
CA PHE A 198 5.73 -16.44 -14.48
C PHE A 198 6.34 -16.49 -15.88
N ASP A 199 7.65 -16.22 -16.01
CA ASP A 199 8.34 -16.17 -17.30
C ASP A 199 8.62 -17.58 -17.85
N ASN A 200 8.81 -18.57 -16.98
CA ASN A 200 9.25 -19.91 -17.36
C ASN A 200 8.16 -21.00 -17.30
N THR A 201 6.97 -20.71 -16.74
CA THR A 201 5.90 -21.72 -16.54
C THR A 201 4.58 -21.30 -17.18
N PRO A 202 3.89 -22.20 -17.91
CA PRO A 202 2.52 -21.96 -18.36
C PRO A 202 1.59 -21.75 -17.16
N LEU A 203 0.95 -20.58 -17.10
CA LEU A 203 0.09 -20.19 -15.97
C LEU A 203 -1.10 -21.11 -15.74
N ASP A 204 -1.60 -21.74 -16.81
CA ASP A 204 -2.72 -22.69 -16.72
C ASP A 204 -2.40 -23.85 -15.76
N ASN A 205 -1.16 -24.32 -15.72
CA ASN A 205 -0.73 -25.37 -14.80
C ASN A 205 -0.82 -24.93 -13.32
N ILE A 206 -0.50 -23.66 -13.03
CA ILE A 206 -0.57 -23.09 -11.68
C ILE A 206 -2.03 -22.93 -11.25
N ILE A 207 -2.88 -22.46 -12.16
CA ILE A 207 -4.32 -22.33 -11.91
C ILE A 207 -4.92 -23.70 -11.63
N ASP A 208 -4.58 -24.71 -12.42
CA ASP A 208 -5.12 -26.07 -12.27
C ASP A 208 -4.67 -26.73 -10.97
N LEU A 209 -3.42 -26.51 -10.55
CA LEU A 209 -2.95 -26.90 -9.21
C LEU A 209 -3.77 -26.21 -8.11
N GLY A 210 -4.02 -24.90 -8.23
CA GLY A 210 -4.84 -24.15 -7.28
C GLY A 210 -6.28 -24.68 -7.19
N LYS A 211 -6.91 -24.98 -8.34
CA LYS A 211 -8.24 -25.61 -8.39
C LYS A 211 -8.25 -26.97 -7.71
N PHE A 212 -7.23 -27.79 -7.93
CA PHE A 212 -7.09 -29.10 -7.29
C PHE A 212 -7.01 -28.96 -5.77
N LEU A 213 -6.09 -28.14 -5.25
CA LEU A 213 -5.94 -27.93 -3.80
C LEU A 213 -7.21 -27.38 -3.16
N PHE A 214 -7.93 -26.48 -3.85
CA PHE A 214 -9.21 -25.96 -3.37
C PHE A 214 -10.27 -27.07 -3.27
N LYS A 215 -10.36 -27.96 -4.28
CA LYS A 215 -11.27 -29.10 -4.23
C LYS A 215 -10.95 -30.02 -3.06
N GLU A 216 -9.68 -30.36 -2.84
CA GLU A 216 -9.26 -31.24 -1.74
C GLU A 216 -9.51 -30.62 -0.36
N LYS A 217 -9.35 -29.31 -0.20
CA LYS A 217 -9.62 -28.63 1.07
C LYS A 217 -11.12 -28.47 1.38
N MET A 218 -11.95 -28.48 0.34
CA MET A 218 -13.41 -28.36 0.45
C MET A 218 -14.12 -29.73 0.46
N ALA A 219 -13.36 -30.81 0.26
CA ALA A 219 -13.78 -32.20 0.47
C ALA A 219 -13.59 -32.59 1.93
#